data_AF-A0AAN0LYQ7-F1
#
_entry.id   AF-A0AAN0LYQ7-F1
#
_cell.length_a   1.000
_cell.length_b   1.000
_cell.length_c   1.000
_cell.angle_alpha   90.00
_cell.angle_beta   90.00
_cell.angle_gamma   90.00
#
_symmetry.space_group_name_H-M   'P 1'
#
loop_
_entity.id
_entity.type
_entity.pdbx_description
1 polymer ?
#
loop_
_entity_poly.entity_id
_entity_poly.type
_entity_poly.pdbx_seq_one_letter_code
_entity_poly.pdbx_strand_id
1 'polypeptide(L)'
;MSEFMSPASNHRTDKYKDGSVFLQELTDAITDVWPKHKILSLRVSATDYEPNGQTVDDTIRMLGPVAASYDFINVSSGGITINPPTKIYPGYQVPFALKVKKAFPDNNIIACGMLGNPDLLCLCH
;
A
#
# COMPACT_ATOMS: atom_id res chain seq x y z
N MET A 1 5.61 -9.55 -2.46
CA MET A 1 5.31 -8.73 -1.26
C MET A 1 3.83 -8.79 -0.91
N SER A 2 2.90 -8.42 -1.81
CA SER A 2 1.46 -8.46 -1.52
C SER A 2 0.98 -9.83 -1.04
N GLU A 3 1.55 -10.92 -1.56
CA GLU A 3 1.24 -12.29 -1.10
C GLU A 3 1.54 -12.55 0.38
N PHE A 4 2.53 -11.88 0.96
CA PHE A 4 2.85 -11.96 2.39
C PHE A 4 1.93 -11.09 3.24
N MET A 5 1.47 -9.97 2.68
CA MET A 5 0.62 -9.01 3.39
C MET A 5 -0.84 -9.46 3.45
N SER A 6 -1.31 -10.19 2.43
CA SER A 6 -2.70 -10.62 2.34
C SER A 6 -2.97 -11.94 3.07
N PRO A 7 -3.98 -12.00 3.96
CA PRO A 7 -4.48 -13.25 4.53
C PRO A 7 -5.03 -14.23 3.49
N ALA A 8 -5.44 -13.74 2.31
CA ALA A 8 -6.01 -14.58 1.25
C ALA A 8 -4.97 -15.46 0.56
N SER A 9 -3.68 -15.11 0.65
CA SER A 9 -2.56 -15.88 0.08
C SER A 9 -1.57 -16.37 1.13
N ASN A 10 -1.44 -15.68 2.27
CA ASN A 10 -0.49 -16.03 3.31
C ASN A 10 -1.11 -16.99 4.33
N HIS A 11 -0.92 -18.29 4.11
CA HIS A 11 -1.37 -19.35 5.04
C HIS A 11 -0.22 -19.93 5.88
N ARG A 12 0.88 -19.20 6.02
CA ARG A 12 2.05 -19.67 6.76
C ARG A 12 1.73 -19.82 8.26
N THR A 13 2.55 -20.62 8.93
CA THR A 13 2.46 -20.87 10.37
C THR A 13 3.70 -20.40 11.14
N ASP A 14 4.68 -19.83 10.46
CA ASP A 14 5.89 -19.27 11.04
C ASP A 14 5.78 -17.75 11.28
N LYS A 15 6.89 -17.10 11.65
CA LYS A 15 6.91 -15.65 11.93
C LYS A 15 6.43 -14.79 10.76
N TYR A 16 6.55 -15.27 9.53
CA TYR A 16 6.11 -14.54 8.34
C TYR A 16 4.60 -14.65 8.08
N LYS A 17 3.85 -15.34 8.95
CA LYS A 17 2.38 -15.23 8.97
C LYS A 17 1.93 -13.78 9.20
N ASP A 18 2.68 -13.01 9.99
CA ASP A 18 2.51 -11.56 10.03
C ASP A 18 3.33 -10.90 8.91
N GLY A 19 2.62 -10.44 7.88
CA GLY A 19 3.24 -9.81 6.70
C GLY A 19 4.12 -8.61 7.01
N SER A 20 3.90 -7.92 8.15
CA SER A 20 4.78 -6.82 8.59
C SER A 20 6.22 -7.28 8.82
N VAL A 21 6.46 -8.53 9.22
CA VAL A 21 7.81 -9.05 9.45
C VAL A 21 8.59 -9.09 8.14
N PHE A 22 7.99 -9.65 7.09
CA PHE A 22 8.59 -9.68 5.76
C PHE A 22 8.83 -8.27 5.21
N LEU A 23 7.86 -7.37 5.39
CA LEU A 23 7.97 -5.99 4.90
C LEU A 23 9.09 -5.21 5.59
N GLN A 24 9.27 -5.39 6.90
CA GLN A 24 10.36 -4.78 7.66
C GLN A 24 11.73 -5.33 7.21
N GLU A 25 11.90 -6.64 7.19
CA GLU A 25 13.17 -7.26 6.78
C GLU A 25 13.55 -6.88 5.33
N LEU A 26 12.55 -6.79 4.43
CA LEU A 26 12.75 -6.31 3.07
C LEU A 26 13.18 -4.84 3.04
N THR A 27 12.53 -3.99 3.83
CA THR A 27 12.85 -2.55 3.90
C THR A 27 14.25 -2.33 4.45
N ASP A 28 14.63 -3.05 5.51
CA ASP A 28 15.95 -2.97 6.12
C ASP A 28 17.03 -3.40 5.10
N ALA A 29 16.82 -4.53 4.42
CA ALA A 29 17.76 -5.02 3.40
C ALA A 29 17.92 -4.06 2.21
N ILE A 30 16.84 -3.39 1.79
CA ILE A 30 16.90 -2.40 0.71
C ILE A 30 17.64 -1.14 1.20
N THR A 31 17.27 -0.61 2.36
CA THR A 31 17.82 0.66 2.87
C THR A 31 19.28 0.56 3.28
N ASP A 32 19.78 -0.63 3.63
CA ASP A 32 21.20 -0.90 3.90
C ASP A 32 22.09 -0.63 2.67
N VAL A 33 21.58 -0.94 1.46
CA VAL A 33 22.35 -0.82 0.21
C VAL A 33 21.91 0.34 -0.68
N TRP A 34 20.73 0.92 -0.44
CA TRP A 34 20.17 1.97 -1.28
C TRP A 34 20.84 3.33 -1.01
N PRO A 35 21.36 4.03 -2.03
CA PRO A 35 21.99 5.33 -1.82
C PRO A 35 21.00 6.37 -1.29
N LYS A 36 21.34 7.03 -0.17
CA LYS A 36 20.48 8.02 0.52
C LYS A 36 20.04 9.23 -0.32
N HIS A 37 20.73 9.51 -1.43
CA HIS A 37 20.39 10.63 -2.33
C HIS A 37 19.41 10.23 -3.45
N LYS A 38 19.02 8.94 -3.54
CA LYS A 38 18.08 8.44 -4.53
C LYS A 38 16.71 8.21 -3.90
N ILE A 39 15.68 8.59 -4.64
CA ILE A 39 14.29 8.36 -4.23
C ILE A 39 13.99 6.86 -4.13
N LEU A 40 13.37 6.46 -3.03
CA LEU A 40 12.83 5.12 -2.80
C LEU A 40 11.31 5.18 -2.66
N SER A 41 10.60 4.32 -3.38
CA SER A 41 9.14 4.26 -3.33
C SER A 41 8.63 2.84 -3.10
N LEU A 42 7.58 2.74 -2.29
CA LEU A 42 6.86 1.49 -2.04
C LEU A 42 5.48 1.55 -2.69
N ARG A 43 5.15 0.57 -3.54
CA ARG A 43 3.79 0.40 -4.05
C ARG A 43 3.05 -0.67 -3.27
N VAL A 44 1.85 -0.35 -2.79
CA VAL A 44 1.00 -1.26 -2.00
C VAL A 44 -0.38 -1.44 -2.61
N SER A 45 -0.97 -2.61 -2.39
CA SER A 45 -2.42 -2.81 -2.50
C SER A 45 -3.05 -2.47 -1.16
N ALA A 46 -3.95 -1.50 -1.13
CA ALA A 46 -4.65 -1.09 0.08
C ALA A 46 -5.72 -2.08 0.52
N THR A 47 -6.26 -2.90 -0.38
CA THR A 47 -7.31 -3.86 -0.02
C THR A 47 -7.45 -4.94 -1.07
N ASP A 48 -7.95 -6.11 -0.66
CA ASP A 48 -8.18 -7.26 -1.53
C ASP A 48 -9.61 -7.37 -2.07
N TYR A 49 -10.53 -6.50 -1.61
CA TYR A 49 -11.96 -6.56 -1.96
C TYR A 49 -12.65 -7.90 -1.61
N GLU A 50 -12.14 -8.61 -0.61
CA GLU A 50 -12.68 -9.88 -0.11
C GLU A 50 -13.03 -9.73 1.39
N PRO A 51 -14.13 -10.33 1.88
CA PRO A 51 -14.54 -10.20 3.29
C PRO A 51 -13.47 -10.56 4.33
N ASN A 52 -12.63 -11.56 4.01
CA ASN A 52 -11.53 -12.01 4.89
C ASN A 52 -10.14 -11.63 4.33
N GLY A 53 -10.11 -10.70 3.37
CA GLY A 53 -8.88 -10.20 2.77
C GLY A 53 -8.29 -9.02 3.55
N GLN A 54 -7.17 -8.53 3.05
CA GLN A 54 -6.51 -7.34 3.57
C GLN A 54 -7.41 -6.11 3.43
N THR A 55 -7.49 -5.33 4.51
CA THR A 55 -8.14 -4.01 4.51
C THR A 55 -7.10 -2.88 4.43
N VAL A 56 -7.59 -1.66 4.19
CA VAL A 56 -6.72 -0.47 4.19
C VAL A 56 -6.11 -0.20 5.56
N ASP A 57 -6.83 -0.54 6.64
CA ASP A 57 -6.35 -0.34 8.00
C ASP A 57 -5.25 -1.38 8.33
N ASP A 58 -5.36 -2.61 7.83
CA ASP A 58 -4.28 -3.61 7.91
C ASP A 58 -3.04 -3.16 7.15
N THR A 59 -3.24 -2.57 5.97
CA THR A 59 -2.16 -2.00 5.15
C THR A 59 -1.43 -0.90 5.92
N ILE A 60 -2.18 0.04 6.53
CA ILE A 60 -1.62 1.11 7.35
C ILE A 60 -0.86 0.53 8.55
N ARG A 61 -1.43 -0.45 9.26
CA ARG A 61 -0.74 -1.13 10.38
C ARG A 61 0.60 -1.71 9.95
N MET A 62 0.64 -2.43 8.82
CA MET A 62 1.87 -3.06 8.32
C MET A 62 2.89 -2.03 7.82
N LEU A 63 2.44 -0.90 7.27
CA LEU A 63 3.31 0.19 6.80
C LEU A 63 3.95 0.97 7.94
N GLY A 64 3.30 1.06 9.11
CA GLY A 64 3.75 1.92 10.22
C GLY A 64 5.24 1.84 10.55
N PRO A 65 5.82 0.63 10.72
CA PRO A 65 7.25 0.49 11.04
C PRO A 65 8.21 0.91 9.91
N VAL A 66 7.74 0.95 8.66
CA VAL A 66 8.61 1.13 7.48
C VAL A 66 8.33 2.41 6.69
N ALA A 67 7.22 3.11 6.98
CA ALA A 67 6.78 4.24 6.17
C ALA A 67 7.86 5.33 6.06
N ALA A 68 8.56 5.62 7.15
CA ALA A 68 9.62 6.64 7.18
C ALA A 68 10.83 6.30 6.29
N SER A 69 10.99 5.04 5.86
CA SER A 69 12.07 4.59 4.99
C SER A 69 11.81 4.88 3.51
N TYR A 70 10.59 5.29 3.14
CA TYR A 70 10.18 5.52 1.76
C TYR A 70 9.82 6.99 1.53
N ASP A 71 10.39 7.60 0.50
CA ASP A 71 10.04 8.96 0.08
C ASP A 71 8.60 9.04 -0.44
N PHE A 72 8.16 8.00 -1.15
CA PHE A 72 6.81 7.90 -1.72
C PHE A 72 6.14 6.56 -1.43
N ILE A 73 4.88 6.61 -0.98
CA ILE A 73 4.00 5.44 -0.92
C ILE A 73 2.97 5.55 -2.05
N ASN A 74 3.04 4.60 -2.99
CA ASN A 74 2.13 4.51 -4.12
C ASN A 74 0.98 3.55 -3.76
N VAL A 75 -0.22 4.11 -3.63
CA VAL A 75 -1.39 3.39 -3.15
C VAL A 75 -2.25 2.95 -4.33
N SER A 76 -2.36 1.63 -4.48
CA SER A 76 -3.26 0.93 -5.40
C SER A 76 -4.19 0.04 -4.57
N SER A 77 -4.90 -0.90 -5.21
CA SER A 77 -5.76 -1.89 -4.56
C SER A 77 -5.98 -3.09 -5.48
N GLY A 78 -6.42 -4.21 -4.89
CA GLY A 78 -6.75 -5.46 -5.57
C GLY A 78 -5.54 -6.23 -6.12
N GLY A 79 -5.85 -7.29 -6.87
CA GLY A 79 -4.88 -8.07 -7.64
C GLY A 79 -4.35 -9.33 -6.95
N ILE A 80 -4.68 -9.58 -5.68
CA ILE A 80 -4.31 -10.83 -5.00
C ILE A 80 -5.40 -11.90 -5.11
N THR A 81 -6.67 -11.50 -5.10
CA THR A 81 -7.82 -12.37 -5.35
C THR A 81 -8.44 -12.02 -6.70
N ILE A 82 -9.35 -12.88 -7.17
CA ILE A 82 -10.16 -12.62 -8.38
C ILE A 82 -11.26 -11.58 -8.14
N ASN A 83 -11.48 -11.16 -6.90
CA ASN A 83 -12.57 -10.26 -6.57
C ASN A 83 -12.28 -8.83 -7.04
N PRO A 84 -13.14 -8.25 -7.88
CA PRO A 84 -12.97 -6.88 -8.33
C PRO A 84 -13.46 -5.89 -7.26
N PRO A 85 -13.05 -4.61 -7.38
CA PRO A 85 -13.73 -3.52 -6.66
C PRO A 85 -15.23 -3.52 -6.94
N THR A 86 -16.05 -3.25 -5.92
CA THR A 86 -17.52 -3.19 -6.07
C THR A 86 -17.95 -2.13 -7.10
N LYS A 87 -17.20 -1.04 -7.22
CA LYS A 87 -17.41 0.02 -8.21
C LYS A 87 -16.06 0.49 -8.74
N ILE A 88 -15.99 0.67 -10.05
CA ILE A 88 -14.84 1.26 -10.74
C ILE A 88 -15.32 2.60 -11.33
N TYR A 89 -14.63 3.68 -10.96
CA TYR A 89 -14.91 5.04 -11.42
C TYR A 89 -13.62 5.87 -11.36
N PRO A 90 -13.54 7.02 -12.06
CA PRO A 90 -12.37 7.88 -11.97
C PRO A 90 -12.07 8.29 -10.52
N GLY A 91 -10.87 8.01 -10.04
CA GLY A 91 -10.43 8.25 -8.67
C GLY A 91 -10.83 7.19 -7.64
N TYR A 92 -11.30 6.00 -8.04
CA TYR A 92 -11.81 5.00 -7.08
C TYR A 92 -10.80 4.51 -6.03
N GLN A 93 -9.49 4.72 -6.23
CA GLN A 93 -8.43 4.38 -5.27
C GLN A 93 -7.96 5.59 -4.44
N VAL A 94 -8.37 6.81 -4.81
CA VAL A 94 -8.02 8.06 -4.10
C VAL A 94 -8.44 8.01 -2.62
N PRO A 95 -9.63 7.49 -2.24
CA PRO A 95 -9.99 7.38 -0.82
C PRO A 95 -9.01 6.54 0.01
N PHE A 96 -8.39 5.51 -0.59
CA PHE A 96 -7.37 4.72 0.10
C PHE A 96 -6.08 5.53 0.27
N ALA A 97 -5.64 6.23 -0.77
CA ALA A 97 -4.48 7.12 -0.70
C ALA A 97 -4.65 8.20 0.37
N LEU A 98 -5.84 8.81 0.47
CA LEU A 98 -6.16 9.80 1.50
C LEU A 98 -6.10 9.23 2.92
N LYS A 99 -6.59 7.99 3.13
CA LYS A 99 -6.46 7.30 4.42
C LYS A 99 -5.00 7.07 4.80
N VAL A 100 -4.18 6.62 3.85
CA VAL A 100 -2.73 6.43 4.06
C VAL A 100 -2.05 7.77 4.34
N LYS A 101 -2.38 8.85 3.61
CA LYS A 101 -1.85 10.20 3.87
C LYS A 101 -2.21 10.71 5.26
N LYS A 102 -3.43 10.45 5.72
CA LYS A 102 -3.86 10.81 7.07
C LYS A 102 -3.09 10.05 8.16
N ALA A 103 -2.75 8.79 7.92
CA ALA A 103 -1.96 7.99 8.85
C ALA A 103 -0.47 8.39 8.85
N PHE A 104 0.06 8.81 7.70
CA PHE A 104 1.46 9.16 7.49
C PHE A 104 1.59 10.56 6.86
N PRO A 105 1.42 11.64 7.65
CA PRO A 105 1.39 13.00 7.13
C PRO A 105 2.71 13.46 6.53
N ASP A 106 3.84 12.91 6.96
CA ASP A 106 5.18 13.28 6.48
C ASP A 106 5.56 12.57 5.17
N ASN A 107 4.87 11.49 4.80
CA ASN A 107 5.13 10.79 3.55
C ASN A 107 4.47 11.47 2.34
N ASN A 108 5.13 11.41 1.19
CA ASN A 108 4.49 11.74 -0.08
C ASN A 108 3.66 10.55 -0.55
N ILE A 109 2.38 10.76 -0.85
CA ILE A 109 1.48 9.69 -1.26
C ILE A 109 1.10 9.87 -2.72
N ILE A 110 1.31 8.81 -3.52
CA ILE A 110 0.87 8.76 -4.91
C ILE A 110 -0.48 8.04 -4.95
N ALA A 111 -1.51 8.76 -5.39
CA ALA A 111 -2.82 8.20 -5.68
C ALA A 111 -2.90 7.75 -7.15
N CYS A 112 -3.59 6.64 -7.42
CA CYS A 112 -3.93 6.21 -8.78
C CYS A 112 -5.42 5.87 -8.90
N GLY A 113 -5.83 5.26 -10.01
CA GLY A 113 -7.22 4.85 -10.27
C GLY A 113 -7.92 5.72 -11.31
N MET A 114 -7.60 5.51 -12.59
CA MET A 114 -8.30 6.12 -13.75
C MET A 114 -8.38 7.67 -13.71
N LEU A 115 -7.28 8.31 -13.31
CA LEU A 115 -7.14 9.78 -13.31
C LEU A 115 -6.77 10.27 -14.73
N GLY A 116 -7.75 10.27 -15.63
CA GLY A 116 -7.57 10.70 -17.03
C GLY A 116 -7.99 12.15 -17.32
N ASN A 117 -8.65 12.82 -16.38
CA ASN A 117 -9.09 14.21 -16.49
C ASN A 117 -8.34 15.07 -15.44
N PRO A 118 -7.71 16.19 -15.84
CA PRO A 118 -7.08 17.15 -14.91
C PRO A 118 -7.96 17.59 -13.73
N ASP A 119 -9.28 17.70 -13.90
CA ASP A 119 -10.21 18.10 -12.84
C ASP A 119 -10.20 17.12 -11.65
N LEU A 120 -9.82 15.87 -11.88
CA LEU A 120 -9.73 14.84 -10.85
C LEU A 120 -8.48 15.00 -9.96
N LEU A 121 -7.50 15.81 -10.36
CA LEU A 121 -6.32 16.10 -9.56
C LEU A 121 -6.65 16.97 -8.34
N CYS A 122 -7.73 17.76 -8.41
CA CYS A 122 -8.21 18.59 -7.30
C CYS A 122 -8.74 17.78 -6.10
N LEU A 123 -8.99 16.47 -6.25
CA LEU A 123 -9.44 15.59 -5.18
C LEU A 123 -8.30 15.12 -4.25
N CYS A 124 -7.04 15.44 -4.60
CA CYS A 124 -5.85 14.99 -3.90
C CYS A 124 -5.22 16.06 -2.97
N HIS A 125 -5.84 17.23 -2.84
CA HIS A 125 -5.37 18.35 -2.01
C HIS A 125 -6.13 18.49 -0.69
#